data_AF-A0A7D4KQB4-F1
#
_entry.id   AF-A0A7D4KQB4-F1
#
_cell.length_a   1.000
_cell.length_b   1.000
_cell.length_c   1.000
_cell.angle_alpha   90.00
_cell.angle_beta   90.00
_cell.angle_gamma   90.00
#
_symmetry.space_group_name_H-M   'P 1'
#
loop_
_entity.id
_entity.type
_entity.pdbx_description
1 polymer ?
#
loop_
_entity_poly.entity_id
_entity_poly.type
_entity_poly.pdbx_seq_one_letter_code
_entity_poly.pdbx_strand_id
1 'polypeptide(L)'
;MRRISKFFLALAIVASPLAFTSCDDDLWGDNNYYYNDLVNDAVRNYLREYPSGSSYYTAYNWFYYYYPEATTPEFYAFMDAVGNNSSYNWNNNYRQEENGQVNKLVAEAQTLTGEWDGNMTLEYTDDATHQRKSNSFRVNMKFFQYNSSTNSLQGNGVEVDTDAQGNTQTLAFSWKVLDNGSIEIKYSKSGTIFILDANAVNDGFHLGYESAKGYDTFYGVARSTNTTDVMRFDLARQRPANAKAQNALTRASSKASFGSAKENDYAQKTIGSVNGLRER
;
A
#
# COMPACT_ATOMS: atom_id res chain seq x y z
N MET A 1 64.61 51.08 -39.75
CA MET A 1 64.70 51.73 -38.42
C MET A 1 63.41 51.40 -37.66
N ARG A 2 63.36 51.17 -36.34
CA ARG A 2 64.42 51.16 -35.30
C ARG A 2 63.99 50.18 -34.17
N ARG A 3 64.96 49.42 -33.65
CA ARG A 3 65.06 48.85 -32.27
C ARG A 3 63.88 48.08 -31.65
N ILE A 4 64.14 46.79 -31.44
CA ILE A 4 63.65 46.00 -30.29
C ILE A 4 63.99 46.73 -28.98
N SER A 5 63.06 46.73 -28.02
CA SER A 5 63.36 46.86 -26.58
C SER A 5 62.54 45.85 -25.81
N LYS A 6 63.20 45.04 -24.97
CA LYS A 6 62.55 44.18 -23.99
C LYS A 6 62.27 45.01 -22.73
N PHE A 7 61.12 44.83 -22.11
CA PHE A 7 60.93 45.15 -20.70
C PHE A 7 60.33 43.93 -19.98
N PHE A 8 60.88 43.64 -18.80
CA PHE A 8 60.42 42.58 -17.90
C PHE A 8 59.68 43.20 -16.72
N LEU A 9 58.85 42.37 -16.08
CA LEU A 9 58.47 42.43 -14.66
C LEU A 9 57.63 43.63 -14.18
N ALA A 10 56.34 43.36 -13.94
CA ALA A 10 55.65 43.78 -12.73
C ALA A 10 54.46 42.84 -12.47
N LEU A 11 54.52 42.04 -11.40
CA LEU A 11 53.37 41.27 -10.93
C LEU A 11 52.53 42.17 -9.99
N ALA A 12 51.40 42.67 -10.48
CA ALA A 12 50.46 43.47 -9.70
C ALA A 12 49.19 42.66 -9.44
N ILE A 13 49.02 42.19 -8.19
CA ILE A 13 47.79 41.50 -7.76
C ILE A 13 46.71 42.56 -7.55
N VAL A 14 45.72 42.60 -8.44
CA VAL A 14 44.48 43.38 -8.24
C VAL A 14 43.37 42.40 -7.88
N ALA A 15 43.07 42.31 -6.58
CA ALA A 15 41.96 41.51 -6.09
C ALA A 15 40.64 42.31 -6.12
N SER A 16 39.74 41.92 -7.01
CA SER A 16 38.29 42.20 -6.93
C SER A 16 37.55 41.28 -7.92
N PRO A 17 36.43 40.65 -7.55
CA PRO A 17 35.71 39.74 -8.44
C PRO A 17 34.84 40.51 -9.44
N LEU A 18 34.86 40.06 -10.70
CA LEU A 18 33.79 40.30 -11.67
C LEU A 18 33.34 38.94 -12.20
N ALA A 19 32.03 38.71 -12.19
CA ALA A 19 31.47 37.37 -12.38
C ALA A 19 31.58 36.91 -13.84
N PHE A 20 32.13 35.71 -14.03
CA PHE A 20 31.71 34.85 -15.13
C PHE A 20 30.47 34.10 -14.66
N THR A 21 29.34 34.34 -15.31
CA THR A 21 28.11 33.58 -15.06
C THR A 21 28.19 32.24 -15.80
N SER A 22 28.85 31.26 -15.20
CA SER A 22 28.68 29.86 -15.58
C SER A 22 27.34 29.37 -15.04
N CYS A 23 26.30 29.41 -15.88
CA CYS A 23 25.20 28.46 -15.70
C CYS A 23 25.79 27.06 -15.93
N ASP A 24 26.10 26.37 -14.84
CA ASP A 24 25.27 25.26 -14.36
C ASP A 24 25.86 24.79 -13.01
N ASP A 25 25.34 25.35 -11.91
CA ASP A 25 25.66 24.88 -10.56
C ASP A 25 24.92 23.56 -10.30
N ASP A 26 25.64 22.44 -10.42
CA ASP A 26 25.19 21.10 -9.99
C ASP A 26 25.00 21.08 -8.45
N LEU A 27 23.85 21.57 -8.00
CA LEU A 27 23.58 22.00 -6.63
C LEU A 27 23.29 20.85 -5.63
N TRP A 28 23.94 19.70 -5.82
CA TRP A 28 23.69 18.46 -5.07
C TRP A 28 24.98 17.86 -4.49
N GLY A 29 25.48 18.50 -3.43
CA GLY A 29 26.63 18.04 -2.66
C GLY A 29 26.34 16.77 -1.86
N ASP A 30 26.74 15.63 -2.43
CA ASP A 30 26.97 14.30 -1.83
C ASP A 30 26.83 14.18 -0.29
N ASN A 31 25.84 13.40 0.16
CA ASN A 31 25.99 12.50 1.33
C ASN A 31 24.83 11.49 1.49
N ASN A 32 24.85 10.36 0.75
CA ASN A 32 24.71 9.01 1.34
C ASN A 32 24.79 7.84 0.34
N TYR A 33 25.26 6.71 0.85
CA TYR A 33 25.40 5.43 0.16
C TYR A 33 24.08 4.83 -0.38
N TYR A 34 24.18 4.15 -1.54
CA TYR A 34 23.22 3.14 -2.03
C TYR A 34 21.77 3.59 -2.26
N TYR A 35 21.58 4.52 -3.19
CA TYR A 35 20.36 4.53 -4.01
C TYR A 35 20.56 3.58 -5.21
N ASN A 36 19.77 2.49 -5.27
CA ASN A 36 19.80 1.53 -6.37
C ASN A 36 19.37 2.19 -7.70
N ASP A 37 19.84 1.65 -8.83
CA ASP A 37 19.56 2.18 -10.19
C ASP A 37 18.05 2.33 -10.45
N LEU A 38 17.26 1.31 -10.07
CA LEU A 38 15.79 1.32 -10.10
C LEU A 38 15.19 2.52 -9.36
N VAL A 39 15.70 2.85 -8.17
CA VAL A 39 15.18 3.96 -7.35
C VAL A 39 15.52 5.30 -7.99
N ASN A 40 16.73 5.46 -8.51
CA ASN A 40 17.13 6.68 -9.22
C ASN A 40 16.29 6.88 -10.49
N ASP A 41 16.04 5.82 -11.26
CA ASP A 41 15.19 5.92 -12.45
C ASP A 41 13.72 6.21 -12.10
N ALA A 42 13.20 5.56 -11.06
CA ALA A 42 11.88 5.84 -10.52
C ALA A 42 11.72 7.30 -10.07
N VAL A 43 12.66 7.85 -9.29
CA VAL A 43 12.63 9.26 -8.87
C VAL A 43 12.66 10.21 -10.08
N ARG A 44 13.52 9.96 -11.06
CA ARG A 44 13.59 10.79 -12.30
C ARG A 44 12.30 10.72 -13.11
N ASN A 45 11.75 9.54 -13.32
CA ASN A 45 10.52 9.35 -14.09
C ASN A 45 9.30 9.93 -13.37
N TYR A 46 9.23 9.78 -12.04
CA TYR A 46 8.18 10.40 -11.23
C TYR A 46 8.24 11.92 -11.27
N LEU A 47 9.42 12.54 -11.09
CA LEU A 47 9.57 14.00 -11.16
C LEU A 47 9.37 14.56 -12.57
N ARG A 48 9.45 13.71 -13.61
CA ARG A 48 9.10 14.07 -14.99
C ARG A 48 7.59 14.06 -15.26
N GLU A 49 6.83 13.21 -14.57
CA GLU A 49 5.35 13.13 -14.66
C GLU A 49 4.65 14.08 -13.67
N TYR A 50 5.24 14.24 -12.47
CA TYR A 50 4.80 15.11 -11.39
C TYR A 50 5.87 16.16 -11.02
N PRO A 51 6.23 17.08 -11.95
CA PRO A 51 7.25 18.10 -11.69
C PRO A 51 6.87 19.06 -10.56
N SER A 52 5.57 19.25 -10.33
CA SER A 52 4.97 20.01 -9.22
C SER A 52 4.68 19.16 -7.97
N GLY A 53 5.28 17.97 -7.86
CA GLY A 53 4.96 17.00 -6.81
C GLY A 53 3.56 16.42 -6.92
N SER A 54 3.14 15.64 -5.91
CA SER A 54 1.77 15.10 -5.80
C SER A 54 1.43 14.75 -4.34
N SER A 55 0.44 13.89 -4.09
CA SER A 55 0.14 13.39 -2.74
C SER A 55 1.01 12.18 -2.38
N TYR A 56 1.19 11.90 -1.08
CA TYR A 56 1.91 10.71 -0.62
C TYR A 56 1.35 9.41 -1.23
N TYR A 57 0.02 9.31 -1.36
CA TYR A 57 -0.62 8.15 -1.97
C TYR A 57 -0.47 8.10 -3.49
N THR A 58 -0.33 9.25 -4.15
CA THR A 58 -0.06 9.31 -5.60
C THR A 58 1.39 8.89 -5.90
N ALA A 59 2.36 9.34 -5.10
CA ALA A 59 3.73 8.82 -5.12
C ALA A 59 3.79 7.30 -4.85
N TYR A 60 3.11 6.85 -3.79
CA TYR A 60 2.99 5.42 -3.42
C TYR A 60 2.47 4.58 -4.59
N ASN A 61 1.33 4.96 -5.15
CA ASN A 61 0.64 4.21 -6.20
C ASN A 61 1.39 4.23 -7.53
N TRP A 62 2.04 5.36 -7.87
CA TRP A 62 2.83 5.46 -9.09
C TRP A 62 4.02 4.49 -9.06
N PHE A 63 4.75 4.44 -7.94
CA PHE A 63 5.94 3.58 -7.82
C PHE A 63 5.59 2.10 -7.98
N TYR A 64 4.60 1.59 -7.23
CA TYR A 64 4.19 0.18 -7.34
C TYR A 64 3.49 -0.17 -8.66
N TYR A 65 3.02 0.81 -9.43
CA TYR A 65 2.46 0.57 -10.76
C TYR A 65 3.56 0.41 -11.84
N TYR A 66 4.60 1.25 -11.79
CA TYR A 66 5.68 1.23 -12.79
C TYR A 66 6.87 0.34 -12.42
N TYR A 67 7.05 0.02 -11.13
CA TYR A 67 8.10 -0.85 -10.60
C TYR A 67 7.50 -1.91 -9.64
N PRO A 68 6.58 -2.78 -10.12
CA PRO A 68 5.90 -3.78 -9.29
C PRO A 68 6.84 -4.84 -8.69
N GLU A 69 8.02 -5.03 -9.27
CA GLU A 69 9.10 -5.90 -8.78
C GLU A 69 9.97 -5.28 -7.68
N ALA A 70 9.83 -3.98 -7.41
CA ALA A 70 10.69 -3.25 -6.49
C ALA A 70 10.53 -3.73 -5.03
N THR A 71 11.66 -3.84 -4.33
CA THR A 71 11.66 -4.32 -2.95
C THR A 71 11.19 -3.24 -1.97
N THR A 72 10.69 -3.68 -0.81
CA THR A 72 10.22 -2.78 0.26
C THR A 72 11.25 -1.70 0.68
N PRO A 73 12.57 -1.95 0.76
CA PRO A 73 13.56 -0.88 0.95
C PRO A 73 13.64 0.13 -0.19
N GLU A 74 13.58 -0.32 -1.44
CA GLU A 74 13.66 0.55 -2.64
C GLU A 74 12.45 1.47 -2.74
N PHE A 75 11.27 0.95 -2.40
CA PHE A 75 10.07 1.75 -2.22
C PHE A 75 10.25 2.90 -1.21
N TYR A 76 10.83 2.64 -0.04
CA TYR A 76 11.03 3.70 0.95
C TYR A 76 12.12 4.70 0.56
N ALA A 77 13.17 4.25 -0.14
CA ALA A 77 14.18 5.15 -0.70
C ALA A 77 13.54 6.10 -1.74
N PHE A 78 12.69 5.58 -2.64
CA PHE A 78 11.93 6.42 -3.56
C PHE A 78 11.05 7.45 -2.81
N MET A 79 10.27 7.01 -1.83
CA MET A 79 9.35 7.88 -1.09
C MET A 79 10.06 8.98 -0.28
N ASP A 80 11.25 8.69 0.25
CA ASP A 80 12.10 9.65 0.95
C ASP A 80 12.69 10.68 -0.03
N ALA A 81 13.26 10.22 -1.16
CA ALA A 81 13.83 11.11 -2.18
C ALA A 81 12.80 12.07 -2.80
N VAL A 82 11.59 11.60 -3.13
CA VAL A 82 10.54 12.49 -3.68
C VAL A 82 9.90 13.38 -2.62
N GLY A 83 9.93 12.98 -1.34
CA GLY A 83 9.38 13.73 -0.21
C GLY A 83 10.30 14.82 0.34
N ASN A 84 11.62 14.67 0.18
CA ASN A 84 12.62 15.63 0.70
C ASN A 84 12.94 16.79 -0.25
N ASN A 85 12.36 16.83 -1.46
CA ASN A 85 12.56 17.95 -2.40
C ASN A 85 11.86 19.22 -1.89
N SER A 86 12.63 20.30 -1.72
CA SER A 86 12.35 21.43 -0.80
C SER A 86 11.14 22.33 -1.13
N SER A 87 10.39 22.03 -2.20
CA SER A 87 9.12 22.70 -2.51
C SER A 87 7.88 21.97 -1.95
N TYR A 88 8.00 20.71 -1.51
CA TYR A 88 6.86 19.82 -1.26
C TYR A 88 6.59 19.54 0.21
N ASN A 89 6.06 20.56 0.90
CA ASN A 89 5.33 20.31 2.15
C ASN A 89 3.97 19.67 1.81
N TRP A 90 3.80 18.38 2.12
CA TRP A 90 2.59 17.61 1.79
C TRP A 90 1.32 18.30 2.32
N ASN A 91 0.55 18.93 1.41
CA ASN A 91 -0.53 19.84 1.80
C ASN A 91 -1.76 19.07 2.32
N ASN A 92 -1.84 18.92 3.65
CA ASN A 92 -2.91 18.22 4.35
C ASN A 92 -4.29 18.91 4.34
N ASN A 93 -4.46 20.04 3.63
CA ASN A 93 -5.71 20.81 3.61
C ASN A 93 -6.47 20.71 2.28
N TYR A 94 -7.36 19.72 2.17
CA TYR A 94 -8.62 19.86 1.42
C TYR A 94 -9.74 19.05 2.08
N ARG A 95 -10.42 19.66 3.05
CA ARG A 95 -11.77 19.23 3.46
C ARG A 95 -12.77 19.70 2.39
N GLN A 96 -13.65 18.81 1.94
CA GLN A 96 -14.83 19.17 1.15
C GLN A 96 -16.10 19.08 2.00
N GLU A 97 -17.12 19.83 1.62
CA GLU A 97 -18.29 20.11 2.45
C GLU A 97 -19.35 18.99 2.39
N GLU A 98 -19.25 18.11 3.38
CA GLU A 98 -20.30 17.27 3.99
C GLU A 98 -21.37 16.61 3.09
N ASN A 99 -21.03 15.40 2.60
CA ASN A 99 -21.95 14.27 2.74
C ASN A 99 -21.34 13.26 3.73
N GLY A 100 -21.98 13.09 4.90
CA GLY A 100 -21.49 12.24 5.98
C GLY A 100 -21.38 10.75 5.61
N GLN A 101 -22.23 10.24 4.71
CA GLN A 101 -22.14 8.85 4.23
C GLN A 101 -20.92 8.65 3.33
N VAL A 102 -20.69 9.56 2.38
CA VAL A 102 -19.52 9.50 1.48
C VAL A 102 -18.23 9.56 2.29
N ASN A 103 -18.14 10.48 3.26
CA ASN A 103 -17.00 10.57 4.17
C ASN A 103 -16.76 9.27 4.98
N LYS A 104 -17.82 8.54 5.36
CA LYS A 104 -17.69 7.23 6.01
C LYS A 104 -17.12 6.16 5.05
N LEU A 105 -17.70 6.02 3.85
CA LEU A 105 -17.27 5.00 2.87
C LEU A 105 -15.85 5.25 2.36
N VAL A 106 -15.45 6.52 2.22
CA VAL A 106 -14.07 6.90 1.88
C VAL A 106 -13.11 6.52 3.02
N ALA A 107 -13.47 6.79 4.27
CA ALA A 107 -12.67 6.36 5.42
C ALA A 107 -12.61 4.84 5.56
N GLU A 108 -13.64 4.11 5.13
CA GLU A 108 -13.68 2.64 5.07
C GLU A 108 -12.68 2.09 4.02
N ALA A 109 -12.72 2.62 2.79
CA ALA A 109 -11.77 2.27 1.73
C ALA A 109 -10.31 2.61 2.09
N GLN A 110 -10.08 3.76 2.75
CA GLN A 110 -8.77 4.16 3.28
C GLN A 110 -8.33 3.26 4.44
N THR A 111 -9.26 2.80 5.28
CA THR A 111 -8.97 1.87 6.39
C THR A 111 -8.76 0.44 5.90
N LEU A 112 -9.29 0.05 4.73
CA LEU A 112 -8.97 -1.23 4.07
C LEU A 112 -7.57 -1.21 3.42
N THR A 113 -7.17 -0.07 2.85
CA THR A 113 -5.93 0.10 2.08
C THR A 113 -4.66 -0.25 2.88
N GLY A 114 -3.65 -0.83 2.21
CA GLY A 114 -2.38 -1.26 2.79
C GLY A 114 -2.30 -2.78 3.02
N GLU A 115 -1.39 -3.18 3.90
CA GLU A 115 -0.99 -4.58 4.11
C GLU A 115 -1.56 -5.20 5.39
N TRP A 116 -2.09 -6.41 5.25
CA TRP A 116 -2.73 -7.22 6.28
C TRP A 116 -2.15 -8.63 6.25
N ASP A 117 -1.88 -9.23 7.40
CA ASP A 117 -1.41 -10.61 7.47
C ASP A 117 -1.97 -11.33 8.71
N GLY A 118 -2.18 -12.63 8.56
CA GLY A 118 -2.84 -13.47 9.56
C GLY A 118 -3.28 -14.80 8.97
N ASN A 119 -4.40 -15.34 9.44
CA ASN A 119 -4.90 -16.65 9.02
C ASN A 119 -6.19 -16.54 8.21
N MET A 120 -6.35 -17.43 7.23
CA MET A 120 -7.58 -17.58 6.45
C MET A 120 -8.01 -19.05 6.39
N THR A 121 -9.31 -19.28 6.35
CA THR A 121 -9.95 -20.55 6.02
C THR A 121 -10.92 -20.34 4.87
N LEU A 122 -10.77 -21.12 3.80
CA LEU A 122 -11.70 -21.17 2.68
C LEU A 122 -12.46 -22.50 2.69
N GLU A 123 -13.77 -22.44 2.87
CA GLU A 123 -14.67 -23.52 2.49
C GLU A 123 -15.08 -23.40 1.02
N TYR A 124 -15.11 -24.52 0.31
CA TYR A 124 -15.57 -24.60 -1.07
C TYR A 124 -16.17 -25.97 -1.35
N THR A 125 -16.94 -26.06 -2.44
CA THR A 125 -17.41 -27.36 -2.97
C THR A 125 -16.43 -27.82 -4.05
N ASP A 126 -15.80 -28.97 -3.85
CA ASP A 126 -14.81 -29.57 -4.76
C ASP A 126 -15.45 -30.02 -6.08
N ASP A 127 -14.91 -29.60 -7.21
CA ASP A 127 -15.56 -29.78 -8.52
C ASP A 127 -15.52 -31.24 -9.04
N ALA A 128 -14.59 -32.07 -8.54
CA ALA A 128 -14.48 -33.48 -8.94
C ALA A 128 -15.37 -34.39 -8.08
N THR A 129 -15.29 -34.25 -6.76
CA THR A 129 -15.95 -35.12 -5.77
C THR A 129 -17.29 -34.58 -5.27
N HIS A 130 -17.62 -33.32 -5.59
CA HIS A 130 -18.81 -32.60 -5.14
C HIS A 130 -18.94 -32.49 -3.61
N GLN A 131 -17.84 -32.73 -2.87
CA GLN A 131 -17.80 -32.64 -1.41
C GLN A 131 -17.47 -31.21 -0.95
N ARG A 132 -17.90 -30.84 0.26
CA ARG A 132 -17.40 -29.63 0.92
C ARG A 132 -16.00 -29.89 1.46
N LYS A 133 -15.01 -29.18 0.92
CA LYS A 133 -13.65 -29.06 1.47
C LYS A 133 -13.54 -27.79 2.31
N SER A 134 -12.57 -27.76 3.22
CA SER A 134 -12.22 -26.59 4.02
C SER A 134 -10.70 -26.55 4.20
N ASN A 135 -10.07 -25.48 3.70
CA ASN A 135 -8.62 -25.32 3.63
C ASN A 135 -8.18 -24.10 4.46
N SER A 136 -7.19 -24.29 5.33
CA SER A 136 -6.62 -23.25 6.18
C SER A 136 -5.15 -22.99 5.86
N PHE A 137 -4.80 -21.70 5.79
CA PHE A 137 -3.48 -21.22 5.41
C PHE A 137 -3.17 -19.88 6.09
N ARG A 138 -1.90 -19.50 6.16
CA ARG A 138 -1.52 -18.11 6.43
C ARG A 138 -1.77 -17.29 5.18
N VAL A 139 -2.14 -16.03 5.32
CA VAL A 139 -2.33 -15.13 4.19
C VAL A 139 -1.71 -13.75 4.45
N ASN A 140 -1.14 -13.15 3.41
CA ASN A 140 -0.78 -11.74 3.35
C ASN A 140 -1.58 -11.07 2.22
N MET A 141 -2.41 -10.08 2.55
CA MET A 141 -3.25 -9.35 1.60
C MET A 141 -2.82 -7.88 1.53
N LYS A 142 -2.63 -7.37 0.32
CA LYS A 142 -2.30 -5.96 0.05
C LYS A 142 -3.40 -5.32 -0.78
N PHE A 143 -4.00 -4.24 -0.27
CA PHE A 143 -5.10 -3.51 -0.90
C PHE A 143 -4.61 -2.14 -1.41
N PHE A 144 -4.79 -1.87 -2.70
CA PHE A 144 -4.36 -0.68 -3.40
C PHE A 144 -5.57 0.10 -3.96
N GLN A 145 -5.82 1.31 -3.48
CA GLN A 145 -6.93 2.17 -3.90
C GLN A 145 -6.64 2.80 -5.29
N TYR A 146 -7.63 2.83 -6.21
CA TYR A 146 -7.42 3.41 -7.55
C TYR A 146 -7.14 4.92 -7.50
N ASN A 147 -6.14 5.36 -8.27
CA ASN A 147 -5.61 6.73 -8.28
C ASN A 147 -6.53 7.79 -8.93
N SER A 148 -7.66 7.40 -9.56
CA SER A 148 -8.52 8.33 -10.32
C SER A 148 -9.37 9.26 -9.46
N SER A 149 -9.47 9.01 -8.15
CA SER A 149 -9.81 10.04 -7.15
C SER A 149 -9.33 9.61 -5.77
N THR A 150 -8.98 10.58 -4.92
CA THR A 150 -8.61 10.35 -3.49
C THR A 150 -9.74 9.77 -2.64
N ASN A 151 -10.94 9.67 -3.22
CA ASN A 151 -12.18 9.18 -2.62
C ASN A 151 -12.64 7.87 -3.30
N SER A 152 -11.80 7.21 -4.10
CA SER A 152 -12.17 5.99 -4.81
C SER A 152 -12.59 4.88 -3.85
N LEU A 153 -13.86 4.48 -3.90
CA LEU A 153 -14.37 3.36 -3.10
C LEU A 153 -13.91 1.99 -3.64
N GLN A 154 -12.98 1.94 -4.58
CA GLN A 154 -12.54 0.74 -5.28
C GLN A 154 -11.04 0.71 -5.54
N GLY A 155 -10.51 -0.49 -5.79
CA GLY A 155 -9.10 -0.74 -6.00
C GLY A 155 -8.77 -2.14 -6.54
N ASN A 156 -7.47 -2.43 -6.55
CA ASN A 156 -6.89 -3.76 -6.81
C ASN A 156 -6.23 -4.29 -5.53
N GLY A 157 -5.88 -5.57 -5.53
CA GLY A 157 -5.07 -6.17 -4.48
C GLY A 157 -4.34 -7.43 -4.91
N VAL A 158 -3.40 -7.83 -4.07
CA VAL A 158 -2.62 -9.06 -4.20
C VAL A 158 -2.71 -9.83 -2.89
N GLU A 159 -2.92 -11.13 -3.00
CA GLU A 159 -2.94 -12.09 -1.91
C GLU A 159 -1.78 -13.09 -2.07
N VAL A 160 -1.10 -13.40 -0.98
CA VAL A 160 -0.05 -14.42 -0.90
C VAL A 160 -0.46 -15.39 0.21
N ASP A 161 -1.03 -16.54 -0.19
CA ASP A 161 -1.28 -17.67 0.70
C ASP A 161 0.06 -18.33 1.09
N THR A 162 0.14 -18.97 2.26
CA THR A 162 1.26 -19.84 2.65
C THR A 162 0.76 -21.00 3.52
N ASP A 163 1.10 -22.23 3.15
CA ASP A 163 0.75 -23.43 3.92
C ASP A 163 1.77 -23.70 5.05
N ALA A 164 1.50 -24.73 5.87
CA ALA A 164 2.38 -25.12 6.98
C ALA A 164 3.73 -25.73 6.54
N GLN A 165 3.89 -26.01 5.25
CA GLN A 165 5.13 -26.51 4.65
C GLN A 165 5.96 -25.37 4.02
N GLY A 166 5.38 -24.17 3.89
CA GLY A 166 6.01 -23.00 3.29
C GLY A 166 5.80 -22.86 1.78
N ASN A 167 4.91 -23.66 1.17
CA ASN A 167 4.53 -23.46 -0.23
C ASN A 167 3.62 -22.22 -0.34
N THR A 168 3.77 -21.44 -1.41
CA THR A 168 3.18 -20.09 -1.52
C THR A 168 2.22 -19.92 -2.69
N GLN A 169 1.07 -19.31 -2.38
CA GLN A 169 0.19 -18.60 -3.32
C GLN A 169 0.83 -17.37 -3.97
N THR A 170 0.31 -16.90 -5.10
CA THR A 170 0.16 -15.46 -5.37
C THR A 170 -1.06 -15.26 -6.26
N LEU A 171 -2.05 -14.49 -5.79
CA LEU A 171 -3.37 -14.36 -6.42
C LEU A 171 -3.82 -12.90 -6.45
N ALA A 172 -4.12 -12.39 -7.64
CA ALA A 172 -4.60 -11.02 -7.82
C ALA A 172 -6.12 -10.92 -7.63
N PHE A 173 -6.60 -9.77 -7.16
CA PHE A 173 -8.01 -9.46 -7.03
C PHE A 173 -8.34 -7.99 -7.30
N SER A 174 -9.62 -7.70 -7.59
CA SER A 174 -10.20 -6.36 -7.53
C SER A 174 -11.15 -6.24 -6.33
N TRP A 175 -11.31 -5.04 -5.77
CA TRP A 175 -12.21 -4.79 -4.63
C TRP A 175 -13.00 -3.49 -4.73
N LYS A 176 -14.15 -3.40 -4.04
CA LYS A 176 -14.85 -2.13 -3.78
C LYS A 176 -15.66 -2.15 -2.47
N VAL A 177 -15.79 -0.99 -1.83
CA VAL A 177 -16.78 -0.70 -0.80
C VAL A 177 -18.09 -0.32 -1.50
N LEU A 178 -19.20 -0.96 -1.10
CA LEU A 178 -20.55 -0.68 -1.59
C LEU A 178 -21.21 0.49 -0.83
N ASP A 179 -22.28 1.05 -1.39
CA ASP A 179 -23.02 2.18 -0.78
C ASP A 179 -23.55 1.90 0.64
N ASN A 180 -23.71 0.62 1.00
CA ASN A 180 -24.14 0.13 2.31
C ASN A 180 -22.97 -0.24 3.26
N GLY A 181 -21.72 0.02 2.87
CA GLY A 181 -20.49 -0.33 3.61
C GLY A 181 -19.97 -1.75 3.37
N SER A 182 -20.72 -2.63 2.73
CA SER A 182 -20.25 -4.01 2.49
C SER A 182 -19.11 -4.03 1.47
N ILE A 183 -18.10 -4.91 1.63
CA ILE A 183 -16.89 -4.94 0.79
C ILE A 183 -16.97 -6.12 -0.19
N GLU A 184 -16.85 -5.85 -1.49
CA GLU A 184 -16.72 -6.84 -2.56
C GLU A 184 -15.24 -7.12 -2.86
N ILE A 185 -14.87 -8.39 -3.02
CA ILE A 185 -13.53 -8.86 -3.41
C ILE A 185 -13.69 -9.93 -4.51
N LYS A 186 -12.86 -9.89 -5.55
CA LYS A 186 -12.97 -10.79 -6.72
C LYS A 186 -11.63 -11.41 -7.12
N TYR A 187 -11.43 -12.72 -6.95
CA TYR A 187 -10.24 -13.43 -7.44
C TYR A 187 -10.18 -13.31 -8.97
N SER A 188 -9.16 -12.62 -9.51
CA SER A 188 -9.08 -12.28 -10.94
C SER A 188 -8.94 -13.50 -11.85
N LYS A 189 -8.35 -14.58 -11.35
CA LYS A 189 -8.11 -15.84 -12.06
C LYS A 189 -9.35 -16.75 -12.09
N SER A 190 -9.97 -17.01 -10.94
CA SER A 190 -11.14 -17.90 -10.84
C SER A 190 -12.47 -17.19 -11.17
N GLY A 191 -12.49 -15.86 -11.09
CA GLY A 191 -13.70 -15.05 -11.20
C GLY A 191 -14.60 -15.07 -9.97
N THR A 192 -14.24 -15.77 -8.89
CA THR A 192 -15.04 -15.87 -7.65
C THR A 192 -15.20 -14.49 -7.00
N ILE A 193 -16.44 -14.09 -6.71
CA ILE A 193 -16.79 -12.81 -6.07
C ILE A 193 -17.28 -13.09 -4.66
N PHE A 194 -16.58 -12.54 -3.66
CA PHE A 194 -16.94 -12.58 -2.25
C PHE A 194 -17.51 -11.22 -1.79
N ILE A 195 -18.51 -11.26 -0.92
CA ILE A 195 -19.05 -10.09 -0.20
C ILE A 195 -18.82 -10.26 1.30
N LEU A 196 -18.17 -9.28 1.90
CA LEU A 196 -18.11 -9.02 3.34
C LEU A 196 -19.28 -8.10 3.69
N ASP A 197 -20.32 -8.61 4.35
CA ASP A 197 -21.53 -7.82 4.60
C ASP A 197 -21.42 -6.98 5.88
N ALA A 198 -21.42 -5.65 5.73
CA ALA A 198 -21.37 -4.70 6.84
C ALA A 198 -22.68 -4.64 7.65
N ASN A 199 -23.74 -5.31 7.19
CA ASN A 199 -25.06 -5.32 7.80
C ASN A 199 -25.47 -6.70 8.33
N ALA A 200 -24.61 -7.71 8.19
CA ALA A 200 -24.90 -9.08 8.63
C ALA A 200 -24.98 -9.18 10.15
N VAL A 201 -25.96 -9.97 10.63
CA VAL A 201 -26.25 -10.14 12.07
C VAL A 201 -25.29 -11.12 12.75
N ASN A 202 -24.86 -12.18 12.05
CA ASN A 202 -24.08 -13.30 12.60
C ASN A 202 -22.73 -13.55 11.90
N ASP A 203 -22.61 -13.19 10.62
CA ASP A 203 -21.47 -13.50 9.74
C ASP A 203 -20.98 -12.20 9.07
N GLY A 204 -20.73 -11.16 9.86
CA GLY A 204 -20.23 -9.87 9.39
C GLY A 204 -18.70 -9.81 9.35
N PHE A 205 -18.18 -8.58 9.32
CA PHE A 205 -16.75 -8.28 9.49
C PHE A 205 -16.53 -7.13 10.45
N HIS A 206 -15.30 -6.99 10.94
CA HIS A 206 -14.76 -5.80 11.60
C HIS A 206 -13.53 -5.36 10.80
N LEU A 207 -13.41 -4.06 10.56
CA LEU A 207 -12.26 -3.44 9.90
C LEU A 207 -11.89 -2.15 10.63
N GLY A 208 -10.74 -2.10 11.29
CA GLY A 208 -10.21 -0.90 11.93
C GLY A 208 -9.67 -1.12 13.34
N TYR A 209 -9.53 -0.02 14.09
CA TYR A 209 -8.80 -0.01 15.36
C TYR A 209 -9.50 -0.81 16.48
N GLU A 210 -8.81 -1.82 17.03
CA GLU A 210 -9.32 -2.63 18.13
C GLU A 210 -8.61 -2.26 19.45
N SER A 211 -9.32 -1.59 20.35
CA SER A 211 -8.74 -0.97 21.56
C SER A 211 -8.11 -1.97 22.54
N ALA A 212 -8.60 -3.20 22.59
CA ALA A 212 -8.05 -4.28 23.42
C ALA A 212 -6.70 -4.81 22.90
N LYS A 213 -6.43 -4.64 21.60
CA LYS A 213 -5.21 -5.11 20.93
C LYS A 213 -4.19 -3.98 20.68
N GLY A 214 -4.67 -2.74 20.52
CA GLY A 214 -3.82 -1.55 20.32
C GLY A 214 -3.37 -1.30 18.88
N TYR A 215 -3.95 -2.02 17.91
CA TYR A 215 -3.66 -1.94 16.48
C TYR A 215 -4.94 -2.17 15.66
N ASP A 216 -4.86 -1.95 14.35
CA ASP A 216 -5.99 -2.22 13.45
C ASP A 216 -6.08 -3.71 13.12
N THR A 217 -7.28 -4.26 13.21
CA THR A 217 -7.61 -5.63 12.82
C THR A 217 -8.62 -5.65 11.67
N PHE A 218 -8.58 -6.72 10.89
CA PHE A 218 -9.51 -7.00 9.82
C PHE A 218 -9.87 -8.49 9.91
N TYR A 219 -11.07 -8.80 10.38
CA TYR A 219 -11.55 -10.17 10.58
C TYR A 219 -13.02 -10.28 10.19
N GLY A 220 -13.47 -11.48 9.82
CA GLY A 220 -14.88 -11.70 9.47
C GLY A 220 -15.14 -12.87 8.56
N VAL A 221 -16.35 -12.86 7.98
CA VAL A 221 -16.84 -13.87 7.02
C VAL A 221 -17.17 -13.19 5.70
N ALA A 222 -16.54 -13.62 4.61
CA ALA A 222 -16.94 -13.24 3.26
C ALA A 222 -17.67 -14.41 2.58
N ARG A 223 -18.85 -14.14 2.01
CA ARG A 223 -19.67 -15.16 1.34
C ARG A 223 -19.64 -14.94 -0.17
N SER A 224 -19.45 -16.00 -0.94
CA SER A 224 -19.46 -15.91 -2.40
C SER A 224 -20.86 -15.64 -2.94
N THR A 225 -20.96 -14.83 -4.01
CA THR A 225 -22.22 -14.54 -4.72
C THR A 225 -22.36 -15.29 -6.04
N ASN A 226 -21.27 -15.89 -6.55
CA ASN A 226 -21.26 -16.68 -7.79
C ASN A 226 -20.73 -18.11 -7.63
N THR A 227 -20.34 -18.51 -6.42
CA THR A 227 -20.03 -19.90 -6.04
C THR A 227 -20.67 -20.22 -4.68
N THR A 228 -20.46 -21.43 -4.15
CA THR A 228 -20.91 -21.80 -2.79
C THR A 228 -19.84 -21.52 -1.71
N ASP A 229 -18.82 -20.75 -2.04
CA ASP A 229 -17.60 -20.67 -1.23
C ASP A 229 -17.75 -19.67 -0.09
N VAL A 230 -17.11 -19.97 1.04
CA VAL A 230 -17.16 -19.15 2.26
C VAL A 230 -15.74 -18.96 2.77
N MET A 231 -15.30 -17.72 2.79
CA MET A 231 -14.01 -17.31 3.34
C MET A 231 -14.21 -16.82 4.76
N ARG A 232 -13.33 -17.20 5.69
CA ARG A 232 -13.20 -16.57 7.00
C ARG A 232 -11.75 -16.22 7.22
N PHE A 233 -11.49 -15.12 7.93
CA PHE A 233 -10.12 -14.67 8.20
C PHE A 233 -10.01 -13.90 9.51
N ASP A 234 -8.78 -13.87 10.03
CA ASP A 234 -8.33 -13.05 11.14
C ASP A 234 -6.96 -12.46 10.80
N LEU A 235 -6.93 -11.16 10.46
CA LEU A 235 -5.77 -10.44 9.97
C LEU A 235 -5.45 -9.24 10.85
N ALA A 236 -4.16 -8.97 11.04
CA ALA A 236 -3.65 -7.78 11.69
C ALA A 236 -2.95 -6.85 10.69
N ARG A 237 -3.06 -5.54 10.88
CA ARG A 237 -2.41 -4.54 10.01
C ARG A 237 -0.89 -4.54 10.21
N GLN A 238 -0.18 -4.88 9.14
CA GLN A 238 1.28 -4.93 9.15
C GLN A 238 1.92 -3.54 9.08
N ARG A 239 3.15 -3.43 9.59
CA ARG A 239 3.91 -2.19 9.56
C ARG A 239 4.67 -1.99 8.25
N PRO A 240 4.76 -0.75 7.75
CA PRO A 240 5.83 -0.40 6.83
C PRO A 240 7.18 -0.71 7.49
N ALA A 241 8.02 -1.49 6.80
CA ALA A 241 9.13 -2.23 7.40
C ALA A 241 10.29 -1.36 7.94
N ASN A 242 10.21 -0.04 7.75
CA ASN A 242 11.20 0.96 8.15
C ASN A 242 10.89 1.65 9.51
N ALA A 243 9.82 1.29 10.20
CA ALA A 243 9.52 1.81 11.53
C ALA A 243 10.55 1.30 12.59
N LYS A 244 11.29 2.21 13.24
CA LYS A 244 12.42 1.93 14.15
C LYS A 244 12.08 1.27 15.51
N ALA A 245 11.14 0.33 15.55
CA ALA A 245 10.85 -0.51 16.71
C ALA A 245 10.41 -1.90 16.26
N GLN A 246 11.17 -2.93 16.64
CA GLN A 246 10.78 -4.33 16.44
C GLN A 246 9.48 -4.65 17.20
N ASN A 247 8.65 -5.52 16.62
CA ASN A 247 7.47 -6.12 17.26
C ASN A 247 6.34 -5.14 17.64
N ALA A 248 5.90 -4.31 16.71
CA ALA A 248 4.64 -3.57 16.85
C ALA A 248 3.87 -3.50 15.52
N LEU A 249 2.54 -3.65 15.59
CA LEU A 249 1.62 -3.52 14.46
C LEU A 249 1.23 -2.05 14.23
N THR A 250 0.39 -1.78 13.23
CA THR A 250 0.09 -0.40 12.77
C THR A 250 -1.30 0.08 13.17
N ARG A 251 -1.47 1.40 13.06
CA ARG A 251 -2.68 2.13 13.38
C ARG A 251 -2.92 3.17 12.28
N ALA A 252 -4.10 3.18 11.66
CA ALA A 252 -4.55 4.22 10.75
C ALA A 252 -4.61 5.60 11.45
N SER A 253 -4.72 6.68 10.67
CA SER A 253 -4.84 8.03 11.23
C SER A 253 -6.20 8.31 11.88
N SER A 254 -7.23 7.52 11.54
CA SER A 254 -8.57 7.61 12.12
C SER A 254 -8.81 6.52 13.18
N LYS A 255 -9.63 6.81 14.19
CA LYS A 255 -10.13 5.81 15.16
C LYS A 255 -11.43 5.14 14.67
N ALA A 256 -11.63 5.05 13.37
CA ALA A 256 -12.83 4.44 12.83
C ALA A 256 -12.75 2.91 12.89
N SER A 257 -13.92 2.28 13.03
CA SER A 257 -14.11 0.87 12.73
C SER A 257 -15.37 0.71 11.88
N PHE A 258 -15.37 -0.31 11.03
CA PHE A 258 -16.38 -0.59 10.03
C PHE A 258 -16.80 -2.07 10.02
N GLY A 259 -17.89 -2.37 9.34
CA GLY A 259 -18.61 -3.63 9.46
C GLY A 259 -19.46 -3.77 10.74
N SER A 260 -20.01 -4.96 10.97
CA SER A 260 -20.95 -5.27 12.06
C SER A 260 -20.43 -6.25 13.12
N ALA A 261 -19.30 -6.93 12.89
CA ALA A 261 -18.77 -7.91 13.82
C ALA A 261 -18.24 -7.21 15.09
N LYS A 262 -18.54 -7.79 16.25
CA LYS A 262 -18.19 -7.23 17.57
C LYS A 262 -17.08 -8.00 18.28
N GLU A 263 -16.91 -9.26 17.90
CA GLU A 263 -15.96 -10.21 18.45
C GLU A 263 -15.41 -11.05 17.30
N ASN A 264 -14.14 -11.45 17.41
CA ASN A 264 -13.51 -12.37 16.48
C ASN A 264 -13.71 -13.81 16.99
N ASP A 265 -14.57 -14.57 16.30
CA ASP A 265 -14.85 -15.98 16.60
C ASP A 265 -14.19 -16.97 15.62
N TYR A 266 -13.22 -16.51 14.81
CA TYR A 266 -12.57 -17.26 13.73
C TYR A 266 -12.22 -18.70 14.14
N ALA A 267 -11.44 -18.87 15.22
CA ALA A 267 -10.99 -20.18 15.69
C ALA A 267 -12.13 -21.14 16.12
N GLN A 268 -13.33 -20.63 16.42
CA GLN A 268 -14.52 -21.45 16.71
C GLN A 268 -15.23 -21.90 15.42
N LYS A 269 -15.09 -21.15 14.32
CA LYS A 269 -15.75 -21.39 13.02
C LYS A 269 -14.93 -22.20 12.03
N THR A 270 -13.66 -22.47 12.32
CA THR A 270 -12.73 -23.18 11.43
C THR A 270 -12.50 -24.65 11.80
N ILE A 271 -13.33 -25.21 12.69
CA ILE A 271 -13.24 -26.59 13.13
C ILE A 271 -13.39 -27.54 11.93
N GLY A 272 -12.40 -28.41 11.73
CA GLY A 272 -12.40 -29.41 10.65
C GLY A 272 -11.70 -28.98 9.36
N SER A 273 -11.14 -27.76 9.26
CA SER A 273 -10.29 -27.39 8.13
C SER A 273 -8.98 -28.18 8.11
N VAL A 274 -8.51 -28.60 6.93
CA VAL A 274 -7.16 -29.14 6.72
C VAL A 274 -6.20 -28.01 6.32
N ASN A 275 -4.89 -28.19 6.52
CA ASN A 275 -3.91 -27.20 6.08
C ASN A 275 -3.59 -27.36 4.58
N GLY A 276 -3.54 -26.25 3.83
CA GLY A 276 -3.21 -26.23 2.39
C GLY A 276 -3.89 -25.06 1.66
N LEU A 277 -3.40 -24.72 0.47
CA LEU A 277 -3.73 -23.49 -0.32
C LEU A 277 -5.12 -23.54 -1.02
N ARG A 278 -5.64 -22.39 -1.53
CA ARG A 278 -6.90 -22.35 -2.32
C ARG A 278 -6.75 -23.01 -3.70
N GLU A 279 -7.32 -24.19 -3.93
CA GLU A 279 -7.24 -24.98 -5.20
C GLU A 279 -7.86 -24.29 -6.45
N ARG A 280 -8.25 -23.01 -6.38
CA ARG A 280 -9.03 -22.26 -7.38
C ARG A 280 -8.40 -20.89 -7.72
#